data_AF-A0A3S0UXR9-F1
#
_entry.id   AF-A0A3S0UXR9-F1
#
_cell.length_a   1.000
_cell.length_b   1.000
_cell.length_c   1.000
_cell.angle_alpha   90.00
_cell.angle_beta   90.00
_cell.angle_gamma   90.00
#
_symmetry.space_group_name_H-M   'P 1'
#
loop_
_entity.id
_entity.type
_entity.pdbx_description
1 polymer ?
#
loop_
_entity_poly.entity_id
_entity_poly.type
_entity_poly.pdbx_seq_one_letter_code
_entity_poly.pdbx_strand_id
1 'polypeptide(L)'
;MTTSPWRSRMSGNLIPFNFEDVAVRVIDRNGEPWFVLTDVCVVLGIGSPHKAAERLDEEDKTTLDTRNTNPATLGIEIDPRAQSLTIVNESGLWSLVLTSRKPSAKRFKKWITAEVIPTIRKTGSYGTPTPQLDLNDPAQLRSLLLGYSEKLETTQAALVEAEKVAEVATGALDRIAGADGTLTATQAAKDLQVPRHVLLTYMRTNRWVYRPRGCADDIPYQDKIEAGYLTLKVETVPRGDGTEKIIQRARITSKGLTKLAQVVPGARKPGGNNHAR
;
A
#
# COMPACT_ATOMS: atom_id res chain seq x y z
N MET A 1 -31.68 -38.71 3.28
CA MET A 1 -30.75 -37.77 3.95
C MET A 1 -29.52 -37.68 3.07
N THR A 2 -29.46 -36.66 2.20
CA THR A 2 -28.38 -36.50 1.21
C THR A 2 -27.73 -35.16 1.51
N THR A 3 -26.61 -35.18 2.24
CA THR A 3 -25.87 -34.00 2.67
C THR A 3 -25.08 -33.44 1.49
N SER A 4 -25.47 -32.25 1.03
CA SER A 4 -24.76 -31.49 -0.01
C SER A 4 -23.37 -31.07 0.52
N PRO A 5 -22.26 -31.30 -0.20
CA PRO A 5 -20.90 -31.13 0.33
C PRO A 5 -20.40 -29.67 0.33
N TRP A 6 -21.26 -28.71 -0.01
CA TRP A 6 -20.86 -27.32 -0.18
C TRP A 6 -21.48 -26.44 0.91
N ARG A 7 -20.71 -26.18 1.98
CA ARG A 7 -20.98 -25.10 2.92
C ARG A 7 -19.66 -24.40 3.25
N SER A 8 -19.49 -23.18 2.76
CA SER A 8 -18.31 -22.35 3.03
C SER A 8 -18.70 -21.09 3.80
N ARG A 9 -17.89 -20.77 4.81
CA ARG A 9 -17.96 -19.61 5.68
C ARG A 9 -17.08 -18.52 5.06
N MET A 10 -17.66 -17.37 4.71
CA MET A 10 -16.95 -16.26 4.06
C MET A 10 -15.91 -15.64 5.01
N SER A 11 -14.64 -15.77 4.64
CA SER A 11 -13.52 -14.92 5.04
C SER A 11 -12.56 -14.96 3.84
N GLY A 12 -12.11 -13.79 3.37
CA GLY A 12 -11.41 -13.60 2.10
C GLY A 12 -10.14 -14.43 1.92
N ASN A 13 -10.32 -15.68 1.54
CA ASN A 13 -9.31 -16.56 0.95
C ASN A 13 -9.78 -16.81 -0.48
N LEU A 14 -8.93 -16.47 -1.46
CA LEU A 14 -9.09 -16.91 -2.84
C LEU A 14 -9.36 -18.43 -2.80
N ILE A 15 -10.59 -18.84 -3.09
CA ILE A 15 -10.96 -20.25 -3.11
C ILE A 15 -10.14 -20.86 -4.25
N PRO A 16 -9.23 -21.81 -4.00
CA PRO A 16 -8.59 -22.52 -5.10
C PRO A 16 -9.71 -23.20 -5.89
N PHE A 17 -9.85 -22.82 -7.16
CA PHE A 17 -10.80 -23.46 -8.08
C PHE A 17 -10.35 -24.90 -8.30
N ASN A 18 -10.85 -25.82 -7.47
CA ASN A 18 -10.56 -27.24 -7.61
C ASN A 18 -11.59 -27.83 -8.57
N PHE A 19 -11.18 -28.05 -9.83
CA PHE A 19 -12.02 -28.65 -10.86
C PHE A 19 -11.46 -30.02 -11.22
N GLU A 20 -12.20 -31.08 -10.87
CA GLU A 20 -11.88 -32.48 -11.22
C GLU A 20 -10.44 -32.90 -10.85
N ASP A 21 -10.00 -32.60 -9.62
CA ASP A 21 -8.69 -32.98 -9.03
C ASP A 21 -7.43 -32.39 -9.70
N VAL A 22 -7.59 -31.37 -10.54
CA VAL A 22 -6.45 -30.63 -11.13
C VAL A 22 -6.39 -29.22 -10.55
N ALA A 23 -5.27 -28.91 -9.89
CA ALA A 23 -5.03 -27.59 -9.32
C ALA A 23 -4.74 -26.56 -10.43
N VAL A 24 -5.50 -25.46 -10.43
CA VAL A 24 -5.22 -24.29 -11.27
C VAL A 24 -4.52 -23.24 -10.41
N ARG A 25 -3.30 -22.84 -10.80
CA ARG A 25 -2.58 -21.77 -10.10
C ARG A 25 -3.24 -20.41 -10.38
N VAL A 26 -3.39 -19.61 -9.32
CA VAL A 26 -4.01 -18.28 -9.35
C VAL A 26 -3.06 -17.25 -8.77
N ILE A 27 -2.94 -16.11 -9.44
CA ILE A 27 -2.14 -14.96 -9.04
C ILE A 27 -3.11 -13.81 -8.74
N ASP A 28 -2.99 -13.19 -7.58
CA ASP A 28 -3.70 -11.95 -7.28
C ASP A 28 -2.95 -10.78 -7.93
N ARG A 29 -3.66 -10.00 -8.77
CA ARG A 29 -3.17 -8.74 -9.31
C ARG A 29 -4.16 -7.65 -8.97
N ASN A 30 -3.80 -6.78 -8.04
CA ASN A 30 -4.61 -5.63 -7.63
C ASN A 30 -6.02 -6.01 -7.13
N GLY A 31 -6.18 -7.18 -6.51
CA GLY A 31 -7.48 -7.67 -6.03
C GLY A 31 -8.27 -8.44 -7.09
N GLU A 32 -7.72 -8.62 -8.29
CA GLU A 32 -8.33 -9.42 -9.36
C GLU A 32 -7.59 -10.76 -9.53
N PRO A 33 -8.32 -11.88 -9.66
CA PRO A 33 -7.71 -13.18 -9.87
C PRO A 33 -7.26 -13.36 -11.32
N TRP A 34 -6.00 -13.78 -11.50
CA TRP A 34 -5.42 -14.17 -12.78
C TRP A 34 -5.02 -15.64 -12.74
N PHE A 35 -5.38 -16.40 -13.77
CA PHE A 35 -5.23 -17.85 -13.83
C PHE A 35 -4.09 -18.23 -14.76
N VAL A 36 -3.29 -19.22 -14.36
CA VAL A 36 -2.23 -19.76 -15.23
C VAL A 36 -2.84 -20.52 -16.41
N LEU A 37 -2.59 -20.04 -17.63
CA LEU A 37 -3.23 -20.55 -18.83
C LEU A 37 -2.92 -22.03 -19.10
N THR A 38 -1.70 -22.47 -18.80
CA THR A 38 -1.30 -23.87 -19.00
C THR A 38 -2.15 -24.81 -18.18
N ASP A 39 -2.44 -24.44 -16.93
CA ASP A 39 -3.20 -25.26 -16.01
C ASP A 39 -4.67 -25.32 -16.44
N VAL A 40 -5.22 -24.16 -16.84
CA VAL A 40 -6.56 -24.07 -17.44
C VAL A 40 -6.67 -24.94 -18.70
N CYS A 41 -5.66 -24.94 -19.56
CA CYS A 41 -5.64 -25.77 -20.77
C CYS A 41 -5.60 -27.26 -20.44
N VAL A 42 -4.85 -27.68 -19.41
CA VAL A 42 -4.82 -29.06 -18.93
C VAL A 42 -6.22 -29.47 -18.44
N VAL A 43 -6.85 -28.64 -17.61
CA VAL A 43 -8.21 -28.87 -17.11
C VAL A 43 -9.21 -29.00 -18.26
N LEU A 44 -9.14 -28.12 -19.25
CA LEU A 44 -10.06 -28.12 -20.39
C LEU A 44 -9.72 -29.15 -21.48
N GLY A 45 -8.59 -29.85 -21.38
CA GLY A 45 -8.12 -30.79 -22.40
C GLY A 45 -7.69 -30.11 -23.70
N ILE A 46 -7.19 -28.87 -23.62
CA ILE A 46 -6.70 -28.10 -24.75
C ILE A 46 -5.21 -28.43 -24.95
N GLY A 47 -4.89 -29.16 -26.02
CA GLY A 47 -3.52 -29.65 -26.26
C GLY A 47 -2.47 -28.60 -26.63
N SER A 48 -2.87 -27.36 -26.92
CA SER A 48 -1.94 -26.27 -27.26
C SER A 48 -2.33 -24.98 -26.55
N PRO A 49 -1.69 -24.65 -25.41
CA PRO A 49 -1.91 -23.41 -24.69
C PRO A 49 -1.62 -22.16 -25.54
N HIS A 50 -0.60 -22.20 -26.40
CA HIS A 50 -0.28 -21.10 -27.32
C HIS A 50 -1.45 -20.77 -28.26
N LYS A 51 -2.03 -21.78 -28.91
CA LYS A 51 -3.22 -21.60 -29.77
C LYS A 51 -4.46 -21.19 -28.98
N ALA A 52 -4.51 -21.49 -27.68
CA ALA A 52 -5.57 -21.00 -26.81
C ALA A 52 -5.39 -19.50 -26.53
N ALA A 53 -4.16 -19.07 -26.23
CA ALA A 53 -3.80 -17.66 -26.01
C ALA A 53 -4.05 -16.78 -27.24
N GLU A 54 -3.76 -17.29 -28.45
CA GLU A 54 -4.00 -16.56 -29.71
C GLU A 54 -5.48 -16.26 -29.98
N ARG A 55 -6.40 -17.02 -29.37
CA ARG A 55 -7.86 -16.82 -29.53
C ARG A 55 -8.44 -15.85 -28.50
N LEU A 56 -7.67 -15.49 -27.49
CA LEU A 56 -8.08 -14.55 -26.46
C LEU A 56 -7.69 -13.14 -26.87
N ASP A 57 -8.55 -12.19 -26.51
CA ASP A 57 -8.28 -10.78 -26.67
C ASP A 57 -7.03 -10.38 -25.87
N GLU A 58 -6.31 -9.36 -26.34
CA GLU A 58 -5.05 -8.92 -25.71
C GLU A 58 -5.26 -8.38 -24.29
N GLU A 59 -6.47 -7.91 -23.95
CA GLU A 59 -6.83 -7.47 -22.60
C GLU A 59 -7.07 -8.63 -21.62
N ASP A 60 -7.40 -9.81 -22.14
CA ASP A 60 -7.76 -10.99 -21.36
C ASP A 60 -6.57 -11.87 -21.00
N LYS A 61 -5.38 -11.53 -21.51
CA LYS A 61 -4.15 -12.30 -21.31
C LYS A 61 -2.96 -11.39 -21.01
N THR A 62 -2.00 -11.92 -20.28
CA THR A 62 -0.69 -11.29 -20.16
C THR A 62 0.41 -12.34 -20.05
N THR A 63 1.62 -11.99 -20.44
CA THR A 63 2.79 -12.86 -20.33
C THR A 63 3.76 -12.30 -19.32
N LEU A 64 4.03 -13.08 -18.27
CA LEU A 64 5.00 -12.74 -17.25
C LEU A 64 6.37 -13.28 -17.62
N ASP A 65 7.40 -12.44 -17.59
CA ASP A 65 8.79 -12.88 -17.69
C ASP A 65 9.23 -13.48 -16.36
N THR A 66 9.37 -14.80 -16.33
CA THR A 66 9.73 -15.56 -15.13
C THR A 66 11.22 -15.47 -14.79
N ARG A 67 12.08 -14.92 -15.66
CA ARG A 67 13.50 -14.71 -15.35
C ARG A 67 13.75 -13.58 -14.36
N ASN A 68 12.92 -12.54 -14.43
CA ASN A 68 13.05 -11.33 -13.62
C ASN A 68 12.02 -11.25 -12.49
N THR A 69 11.18 -12.27 -12.35
CA THR A 69 10.09 -12.28 -11.37
C THR A 69 10.39 -13.27 -10.25
N ASN A 70 10.38 -12.82 -8.99
CA ASN A 70 10.52 -13.69 -7.84
C ASN A 70 9.22 -14.51 -7.64
N PRO A 71 9.25 -15.86 -7.69
CA PRO A 71 8.06 -16.69 -7.50
C PRO A 71 7.36 -16.45 -6.16
N ALA A 72 8.12 -16.10 -5.10
CA ALA A 72 7.56 -15.76 -3.79
C ALA A 72 6.66 -14.52 -3.81
N THR A 73 6.89 -13.59 -4.77
CA THR A 73 6.07 -12.39 -4.93
C THR A 73 4.73 -12.70 -5.59
N LEU A 74 4.64 -13.77 -6.38
CA LEU A 74 3.41 -14.17 -7.08
C LEU A 74 2.58 -15.19 -6.29
N GLY A 75 3.13 -15.76 -5.22
CA GLY A 75 2.43 -16.75 -4.38
C GLY A 75 2.16 -18.08 -5.11
N ILE A 76 2.87 -18.37 -6.21
CA ILE A 76 2.70 -19.59 -7.00
C ILE A 76 4.05 -20.27 -7.26
N GLU A 77 4.03 -21.60 -7.37
CA GLU A 77 5.17 -22.35 -7.87
C GLU A 77 5.33 -22.14 -9.37
N ILE A 78 6.54 -21.79 -9.80
CA ILE A 78 6.91 -21.59 -11.19
C ILE A 78 8.06 -22.54 -11.50
N ASP A 79 7.97 -23.26 -12.63
CA ASP A 79 9.08 -24.09 -13.10
C ASP A 79 10.31 -23.20 -13.35
N PRO A 80 11.46 -23.45 -12.68
CA PRO A 80 12.68 -22.66 -12.87
C PRO A 80 13.19 -22.64 -14.32
N ARG A 81 12.76 -23.59 -15.17
CA ARG A 81 13.10 -23.65 -16.60
C ARG A 81 12.15 -22.87 -17.48
N ALA A 82 10.96 -22.52 -16.98
CA ALA A 82 10.04 -21.67 -17.72
C ALA A 82 10.65 -20.27 -17.85
N GLN A 83 10.66 -19.75 -19.08
CA GLN A 83 11.18 -18.42 -19.40
C GLN A 83 10.08 -17.36 -19.51
N SER A 84 8.83 -17.81 -19.61
CA SER A 84 7.65 -16.98 -19.69
C SER A 84 6.43 -17.77 -19.22
N LEU A 85 5.50 -17.10 -18.54
CA LEU A 85 4.24 -17.69 -18.07
C LEU A 85 3.06 -16.86 -18.56
N THR A 86 2.18 -17.45 -19.36
CA THR A 86 0.94 -16.79 -19.78
C THR A 86 -0.13 -16.98 -18.72
N ILE A 87 -0.72 -15.87 -18.30
CA ILE A 87 -1.85 -15.82 -17.37
C ILE A 87 -3.04 -15.14 -18.05
N VAL A 88 -4.25 -15.50 -17.62
CA VAL A 88 -5.51 -14.96 -18.15
C VAL A 88 -6.36 -14.42 -17.01
N ASN A 89 -7.08 -13.32 -17.27
CA ASN A 89 -8.05 -12.80 -16.31
C ASN A 89 -9.30 -13.70 -16.28
N GLU A 90 -10.29 -13.30 -15.48
CA GLU A 90 -11.56 -14.02 -15.39
C GLU A 90 -12.34 -14.03 -16.73
N SER A 91 -12.34 -12.93 -17.50
CA SER A 91 -12.98 -12.87 -18.82
C SER A 91 -12.38 -13.90 -19.80
N GLY A 92 -11.06 -13.96 -19.91
CA GLY A 92 -10.35 -14.93 -20.75
C GLY A 92 -10.59 -16.37 -20.32
N LEU A 93 -10.64 -16.63 -19.01
CA LEU A 93 -11.04 -17.92 -18.47
C LEU A 93 -12.45 -18.32 -18.96
N TRP A 94 -13.43 -17.42 -18.84
CA TRP A 94 -14.80 -17.67 -19.29
C TRP A 94 -14.86 -17.93 -20.80
N SER A 95 -14.13 -17.16 -21.61
CA SER A 95 -14.02 -17.37 -23.05
C SER A 95 -13.54 -18.78 -23.41
N LEU A 96 -12.53 -19.30 -22.70
CA LEU A 96 -12.04 -20.68 -22.89
C LEU A 96 -13.05 -21.73 -22.43
N VAL A 97 -13.69 -21.53 -21.28
CA VAL A 97 -14.66 -22.48 -20.71
C VAL A 97 -15.91 -22.58 -21.60
N LEU A 98 -16.45 -21.45 -22.06
CA LEU A 98 -17.68 -21.40 -22.85
C LEU A 98 -17.52 -21.97 -24.27
N THR A 99 -16.31 -21.97 -24.81
CA THR A 99 -15.94 -22.55 -26.11
C THR A 99 -15.42 -23.99 -26.01
N SER A 100 -15.14 -24.48 -24.80
CA SER A 100 -14.61 -25.83 -24.59
C SER A 100 -15.59 -26.93 -25.03
N ARG A 101 -15.03 -27.99 -25.61
CA ARG A 101 -15.77 -29.20 -26.03
C ARG A 101 -15.78 -30.29 -24.97
N LYS A 102 -15.06 -30.13 -23.86
CA LYS A 102 -14.95 -31.12 -22.78
C LYS A 102 -16.33 -31.37 -22.14
N PRO A 103 -16.74 -32.63 -21.87
CA PRO A 103 -18.05 -32.91 -21.27
C PRO A 103 -18.29 -32.16 -19.95
N SER A 104 -17.26 -32.00 -19.13
CA SER A 104 -17.34 -31.26 -17.87
C SER A 104 -17.60 -29.77 -18.06
N ALA A 105 -16.91 -29.12 -19.01
CA ALA A 105 -17.20 -27.74 -19.40
C ALA A 105 -18.62 -27.58 -19.99
N LYS A 106 -19.12 -28.56 -20.76
CA LYS A 106 -20.51 -28.56 -21.25
C LYS A 106 -21.54 -28.64 -20.12
N ARG A 107 -21.33 -29.50 -19.11
CA ARG A 107 -22.20 -29.58 -17.93
C ARG A 107 -22.23 -28.25 -17.18
N PHE A 108 -21.07 -27.64 -16.99
CA PHE A 108 -20.93 -26.36 -16.31
C PHE A 108 -21.58 -25.21 -17.09
N LYS A 109 -21.34 -25.11 -18.40
CA LYS A 109 -22.03 -24.16 -19.29
C LYS A 109 -23.55 -24.31 -19.21
N LYS A 110 -24.06 -25.55 -19.20
CA LYS A 110 -25.50 -25.82 -19.06
C LYS A 110 -26.03 -25.37 -17.71
N TRP A 111 -25.31 -25.62 -16.63
CA TRP A 111 -25.68 -25.16 -15.29
C TRP A 111 -25.71 -23.63 -15.20
N ILE A 112 -24.68 -22.94 -15.71
CA ILE A 112 -24.66 -21.46 -15.74
C ILE A 112 -25.86 -20.91 -16.51
N THR A 113 -26.11 -21.44 -17.71
CA THR A 113 -27.12 -20.91 -18.63
C THR A 113 -28.55 -21.27 -18.24
N ALA A 114 -28.78 -22.43 -17.61
CA ALA A 114 -30.11 -22.90 -17.23
C ALA A 114 -30.50 -22.52 -15.79
N GLU A 115 -29.53 -22.35 -14.89
CA GLU A 115 -29.76 -22.14 -13.46
C GLU A 115 -29.23 -20.79 -12.98
N VAL A 116 -27.92 -20.54 -13.12
CA VAL A 116 -27.26 -19.35 -12.54
C VAL A 116 -27.80 -18.06 -13.14
N ILE A 117 -27.64 -17.87 -14.45
CA ILE A 117 -28.03 -16.63 -15.14
C ILE A 117 -29.53 -16.36 -15.00
N PRO A 118 -30.43 -17.36 -15.20
CA PRO A 118 -31.86 -17.13 -14.98
C PRO A 118 -32.20 -16.76 -13.55
N THR A 119 -31.49 -17.31 -12.56
CA THR A 119 -31.68 -16.95 -11.15
C THR A 119 -31.25 -15.51 -10.91
N ILE A 120 -30.02 -15.13 -11.27
CA ILE A 120 -29.53 -13.74 -11.15
C ILE A 120 -30.48 -12.75 -11.83
N ARG A 121 -30.96 -13.06 -13.04
CA ARG A 121 -31.92 -12.20 -13.75
C ARG A 121 -33.24 -12.01 -13.00
N LYS A 122 -33.70 -13.03 -12.25
CA LYS A 122 -34.97 -13.01 -11.50
C LYS A 122 -34.83 -12.40 -10.11
N THR A 123 -33.75 -12.70 -9.40
CA THR A 123 -33.57 -12.36 -7.98
C THR A 123 -32.55 -11.25 -7.74
N GLY A 124 -31.74 -10.92 -8.74
CA GLY A 124 -30.60 -10.00 -8.62
C GLY A 124 -29.34 -10.63 -8.01
N SER A 125 -29.38 -11.88 -7.58
CA SER A 125 -28.24 -12.56 -6.93
C SER A 125 -28.27 -14.09 -7.10
N TYR A 126 -27.11 -14.73 -7.02
CA TYR A 126 -26.96 -16.18 -6.98
C TYR A 126 -26.01 -16.57 -5.86
N GLY A 127 -26.41 -17.51 -5.00
CA GLY A 127 -25.63 -17.91 -3.82
C GLY A 127 -26.46 -17.86 -2.54
N THR A 128 -25.81 -17.56 -1.42
CA THR A 128 -26.50 -17.40 -0.13
C THR A 128 -27.64 -16.41 -0.30
N PRO A 129 -28.91 -16.81 -0.06
CA PRO A 129 -30.02 -15.91 -0.17
C PRO A 129 -29.72 -14.74 0.77
N THR A 130 -29.57 -13.55 0.21
CA THR A 130 -29.71 -12.32 1.00
C THR A 130 -31.08 -12.46 1.67
N PRO A 131 -31.15 -12.63 3.01
CA PRO A 131 -32.42 -12.67 3.67
C PRO A 131 -33.13 -11.38 3.26
N GLN A 132 -34.28 -11.55 2.62
CA GLN A 132 -35.04 -10.42 2.13
C GLN A 132 -35.52 -9.70 3.38
N LEU A 133 -34.81 -8.62 3.71
CA LEU A 133 -34.98 -7.93 4.97
C LEU A 133 -36.34 -7.24 4.94
N ASP A 134 -37.27 -7.75 5.73
CA ASP A 134 -38.55 -7.09 5.89
C ASP A 134 -38.38 -5.95 6.90
N LEU A 135 -38.26 -4.73 6.38
CA LEU A 135 -38.14 -3.53 7.21
C LEU A 135 -39.43 -3.21 7.97
N ASN A 136 -40.56 -3.85 7.63
CA ASN A 136 -41.81 -3.75 8.38
C ASN A 136 -41.91 -4.76 9.52
N ASP A 137 -41.01 -5.75 9.60
CA ASP A 137 -40.92 -6.68 10.72
C ASP A 137 -40.07 -6.07 11.85
N PRO A 138 -40.67 -5.74 13.02
CA PRO A 138 -39.94 -5.12 14.12
C PRO A 138 -38.81 -5.98 14.68
N ALA A 139 -38.90 -7.31 14.57
CA ALA A 139 -37.86 -8.21 15.06
C ALA A 139 -36.60 -8.15 14.18
N GLN A 140 -36.78 -8.15 12.85
CA GLN A 140 -35.68 -8.04 11.89
C GLN A 140 -35.00 -6.67 11.95
N LEU A 141 -35.79 -5.59 12.05
CA LEU A 141 -35.27 -4.23 12.14
C LEU A 141 -34.45 -4.02 13.43
N ARG A 142 -34.91 -4.55 14.58
CA ARG A 142 -34.15 -4.50 15.84
C ARG A 142 -32.83 -5.24 15.76
N SER A 143 -32.84 -6.47 15.23
CA SER A 143 -31.62 -7.27 15.09
C SER A 143 -30.60 -6.59 14.18
N LEU A 144 -31.06 -5.95 13.10
CA LEU A 144 -30.21 -5.20 12.19
C LEU A 144 -29.56 -4.00 12.90
N LEU A 145 -30.37 -3.18 13.56
CA LEU A 145 -29.89 -1.97 14.25
C LEU A 145 -28.87 -2.31 15.33
N LEU A 146 -29.08 -3.39 16.08
CA LEU A 146 -28.13 -3.85 17.10
C LEU A 146 -26.78 -4.23 16.48
N GLY A 147 -26.79 -4.99 15.39
CA GLY A 147 -25.54 -5.35 14.69
C GLY A 147 -24.80 -4.13 14.13
N TYR A 148 -25.53 -3.12 13.67
CA TYR A 148 -24.92 -1.85 13.23
C TYR A 148 -24.35 -1.05 14.40
N SER A 149 -25.04 -0.96 15.55
CA SER A 149 -24.53 -0.22 16.70
C SER A 149 -23.24 -0.85 17.25
N GLU A 150 -23.19 -2.18 17.37
CA GLU A 150 -21.98 -2.90 17.79
C GLU A 150 -20.78 -2.63 16.85
N LYS A 151 -21.05 -2.60 15.53
CA LYS A 151 -20.02 -2.31 14.54
C LYS A 151 -19.53 -0.86 14.62
N LEU A 152 -20.42 0.09 14.90
CA LEU A 152 -20.04 1.49 15.09
C LEU A 152 -19.20 1.68 16.36
N GLU A 153 -19.60 1.05 17.47
CA GLU A 153 -18.86 1.12 18.74
C GLU A 153 -17.45 0.54 18.60
N THR A 154 -17.32 -0.63 17.97
CA THR A 154 -16.01 -1.26 17.73
C THR A 154 -15.12 -0.42 16.82
N THR A 155 -15.68 0.16 15.76
CA THR A 155 -14.94 1.06 14.85
C THR A 155 -14.49 2.32 15.59
N GLN A 156 -15.37 2.91 16.41
CA GLN A 156 -15.03 4.10 17.20
C GLN A 156 -13.96 3.81 18.24
N ALA A 157 -14.02 2.66 18.91
CA ALA A 157 -13.00 2.22 19.86
C ALA A 157 -11.63 2.08 19.17
N ALA A 158 -11.58 1.48 17.98
CA ALA A 158 -10.35 1.35 17.20
C ALA A 158 -9.78 2.72 16.78
N LEU A 159 -10.62 3.69 16.42
CA LEU A 159 -10.18 5.06 16.11
C LEU A 159 -9.57 5.76 17.32
N VAL A 160 -10.21 5.67 18.49
CA VAL A 160 -9.69 6.25 19.74
C VAL A 160 -8.37 5.60 20.15
N GLU A 161 -8.22 4.29 19.96
CA GLU A 161 -6.96 3.60 20.23
C GLU A 161 -5.85 4.05 19.27
N ALA A 162 -6.14 4.16 17.97
CA ALA A 162 -5.21 4.66 16.98
C ALA A 162 -4.76 6.11 17.28
N GLU A 163 -5.70 6.97 17.71
CA GLU A 163 -5.40 8.35 18.09
C GLU A 163 -4.48 8.42 19.33
N LYS A 164 -4.76 7.63 20.38
CA LYS A 164 -3.89 7.55 21.57
C LYS A 164 -2.47 7.08 21.22
N VAL A 165 -2.35 6.08 20.34
CA VAL A 165 -1.04 5.60 19.88
C VAL A 165 -0.30 6.70 19.10
N ALA A 166 -1.00 7.44 18.26
CA ALA A 166 -0.44 8.58 17.53
C ALA A 166 0.03 9.70 18.48
N GLU A 167 -0.76 10.04 19.50
CA GLU A 167 -0.43 11.05 20.51
C GLU A 167 0.79 10.65 21.36
N VAL A 168 0.88 9.38 21.77
CA VAL A 168 2.06 8.87 22.50
C VAL A 168 3.30 8.93 21.61
N ALA A 169 3.17 8.63 20.31
CA ALA A 169 4.27 8.73 19.36
C ALA A 169 4.73 10.19 19.13
N THR A 170 3.81 11.15 18.99
CA THR A 170 4.16 12.58 18.88
C THR A 170 4.76 13.11 20.18
N GLY A 171 4.16 12.81 21.33
CA GLY A 171 4.67 13.23 22.65
C GLY A 171 6.02 12.58 23.02
N ALA A 172 6.33 11.38 22.51
CA ALA A 172 7.66 10.78 22.64
C ALA A 172 8.70 11.49 21.77
N LEU A 173 8.35 11.89 20.54
CA LEU A 173 9.21 12.68 19.67
C LEU A 173 9.47 14.08 20.24
N ASP A 174 8.47 14.71 20.87
CA ASP A 174 8.61 16.03 21.48
C ASP A 174 9.46 16.00 22.76
N ARG A 175 9.40 14.92 23.55
CA ARG A 175 10.29 14.73 24.71
C ARG A 175 11.76 14.51 24.31
N ILE A 176 12.01 13.79 23.22
CA ILE A 176 13.36 13.67 22.65
C ILE A 176 13.84 15.02 22.09
N ALA A 177 12.92 15.84 21.57
CA ALA A 177 13.21 17.19 21.10
C ALA A 177 13.40 18.22 22.23
N GLY A 178 13.11 17.89 23.49
CA GLY A 178 13.11 18.83 24.63
C GLY A 178 14.47 19.13 25.29
N ALA A 179 15.57 18.48 24.88
CA ALA A 179 16.91 18.79 25.39
C ALA A 179 17.57 19.88 24.50
N ASP A 180 17.33 21.16 24.82
CA ASP A 180 17.82 22.35 24.09
C ASP A 180 17.69 22.29 22.55
N GLY A 181 16.59 21.68 22.08
CA GLY A 181 16.27 21.08 20.77
C GLY A 181 16.47 21.87 19.47
N THR A 182 17.57 22.59 19.34
CA THR A 182 17.98 23.29 18.13
C THR A 182 19.40 22.89 17.73
N LEU A 183 19.56 22.44 16.49
CA LEU A 183 20.80 21.94 15.93
C LEU A 183 21.51 23.04 15.14
N THR A 184 22.84 23.06 15.20
CA THR A 184 23.64 23.80 14.20
C THR A 184 23.48 23.16 12.83
N ALA A 185 23.69 23.93 11.76
CA ALA A 185 23.74 23.38 10.40
C ALA A 185 24.76 22.23 10.26
N THR A 186 25.82 22.23 11.06
CA THR A 186 26.80 21.15 11.10
C THR A 186 26.26 19.88 11.74
N GLN A 187 25.54 19.99 12.87
CA GLN A 187 24.90 18.85 13.52
C GLN A 187 23.77 18.29 12.65
N ALA A 188 22.89 19.15 12.13
CA ALA A 188 21.83 18.75 11.22
C ALA A 188 22.36 18.03 9.97
N ALA A 189 23.48 18.48 9.39
CA ALA A 189 24.11 17.80 8.26
C ALA A 189 24.59 16.38 8.61
N LYS A 190 25.16 16.19 9.82
CA LYS A 190 25.57 14.86 10.30
C LYS A 190 24.35 13.95 10.48
N ASP A 191 23.29 14.45 11.09
CA ASP A 191 22.08 13.68 11.37
C ASP A 191 21.34 13.29 10.08
N LEU A 192 21.33 14.18 9.09
CA LEU A 192 20.77 13.92 7.75
C LEU A 192 21.69 13.05 6.87
N GLN A 193 22.93 12.80 7.29
CA GLN A 193 23.98 12.11 6.53
C GLN A 193 24.32 12.77 5.18
N VAL A 194 24.23 14.09 5.11
CA VAL A 194 24.52 14.88 3.90
C VAL A 194 25.74 15.77 4.16
N PRO A 195 26.64 15.98 3.18
CA PRO A 195 27.74 16.91 3.34
C PRO A 195 27.24 18.32 3.71
N ARG A 196 27.85 18.95 4.73
CA ARG A 196 27.44 20.27 5.24
C ARG A 196 27.29 21.34 4.16
N HIS A 197 28.17 21.35 3.16
CA HIS A 197 28.11 22.32 2.06
C HIS A 197 26.87 22.11 1.19
N VAL A 198 26.44 20.86 0.95
CA VAL A 198 25.22 20.54 0.19
C VAL A 198 24.00 21.04 0.93
N LEU A 199 23.92 20.79 2.24
CA LEU A 199 22.81 21.29 3.06
C LEU A 199 22.73 22.82 3.04
N LEU A 200 23.85 23.52 3.26
CA LEU A 200 23.87 24.98 3.26
C LEU A 200 23.54 25.58 1.89
N THR A 201 24.04 24.98 0.80
CA THR A 201 23.68 25.39 -0.57
C THR A 201 22.18 25.22 -0.79
N TYR A 202 21.62 24.07 -0.42
CA TYR A 202 20.18 23.82 -0.52
C TYR A 202 19.37 24.85 0.28
N MET A 203 19.75 25.11 1.53
CA MET A 203 19.05 26.06 2.40
C MET A 203 19.08 27.49 1.84
N ARG A 204 20.17 27.91 1.20
CA ARG A 204 20.27 29.23 0.57
C ARG A 204 19.44 29.33 -0.71
N THR A 205 19.54 28.31 -1.58
CA THR A 205 18.81 28.29 -2.85
C THR A 205 17.29 28.19 -2.64
N ASN A 206 16.84 27.44 -1.63
CA ASN A 206 15.41 27.20 -1.37
C ASN A 206 14.81 28.15 -0.32
N ARG A 207 15.44 29.31 -0.09
CA ARG A 207 14.95 30.36 0.82
C ARG A 207 14.67 29.87 2.26
N TRP A 208 15.55 29.03 2.80
CA TRP A 208 15.53 28.69 4.22
C TRP A 208 16.33 29.71 5.03
N VAL A 209 17.48 30.08 4.50
CA VAL A 209 18.35 31.12 5.06
C VAL A 209 18.85 32.03 3.94
N TYR A 210 19.25 33.25 4.29
CA TYR A 210 19.90 34.19 3.40
C TYR A 210 21.10 34.83 4.07
N ARG A 211 21.95 35.47 3.26
CA ARG A 211 23.13 36.17 3.74
C ARG A 211 23.06 37.65 3.35
N PRO A 212 22.90 38.58 4.31
CA PRO A 212 22.96 40.01 4.04
C PRO A 212 24.34 40.45 3.50
N ARG A 213 24.36 41.50 2.68
CA ARG A 213 25.63 42.12 2.25
C ARG A 213 26.34 42.72 3.46
N GLY A 214 27.63 42.39 3.62
CA GLY A 214 28.45 42.85 4.75
C GLY A 214 28.36 41.98 6.02
N CYS A 215 27.49 40.97 6.04
CA CYS A 215 27.42 39.99 7.12
C CYS A 215 27.90 38.61 6.65
N ALA A 216 28.68 37.92 7.48
CA ALA A 216 29.17 36.57 7.18
C ALA A 216 28.18 35.46 7.59
N ASP A 217 27.17 35.80 8.39
CA ASP A 217 26.27 34.84 9.00
C ASP A 217 25.03 34.57 8.13
N ASP A 218 24.53 33.33 8.20
CA ASP A 218 23.28 32.93 7.53
C ASP A 218 22.10 33.17 8.48
N ILE A 219 21.14 33.98 8.03
CA ILE A 219 19.95 34.40 8.77
C ILE A 219 18.73 33.65 8.23
N PRO A 220 17.87 33.08 9.09
CA PRO A 220 16.65 32.40 8.66
C PRO A 220 15.63 33.39 8.07
N TYR A 221 14.87 32.94 7.07
CA TYR A 221 13.71 33.70 6.60
C TYR A 221 12.57 33.63 7.62
N GLN A 222 11.79 34.72 7.72
CA GLN A 222 10.71 34.87 8.69
C GLN A 222 9.65 33.77 8.59
N ASP A 223 9.28 33.34 7.37
CA ASP A 223 8.31 32.25 7.14
C ASP A 223 8.78 30.91 7.71
N LYS A 224 10.09 30.67 7.76
CA LYS A 224 10.67 29.45 8.37
C LYS A 224 10.72 29.52 9.89
N ILE A 225 10.81 30.73 10.45
CA ILE A 225 10.72 30.95 11.89
C ILE A 225 9.27 30.74 12.35
N GLU A 226 8.31 31.35 11.65
CA GLU A 226 6.87 31.21 11.96
C GLU A 226 6.37 29.77 11.80
N ALA A 227 6.85 29.05 10.78
CA ALA A 227 6.55 27.62 10.62
C ALA A 227 7.20 26.72 11.70
N GLY A 228 8.09 27.28 12.53
CA GLY A 228 8.80 26.58 13.60
C GLY A 228 9.92 25.67 13.12
N TYR A 229 10.45 25.88 11.90
CA TYR A 229 11.53 25.07 11.32
C TYR A 229 12.92 25.57 11.72
N LEU A 230 13.10 26.88 11.85
CA LEU A 230 14.37 27.52 12.22
C LEU A 230 14.17 28.52 13.36
N THR A 231 15.22 28.75 14.15
CA THR A 231 15.26 29.84 15.14
C THR A 231 16.51 30.69 14.94
N LEU A 232 16.43 31.97 15.30
CA LEU A 232 17.57 32.88 15.26
C LEU A 232 18.14 33.03 16.67
N LYS A 233 19.37 32.58 16.88
CA LYS A 233 20.10 32.81 18.13
C LYS A 233 21.03 34.00 17.96
N VAL A 234 20.85 35.02 18.79
CA VAL A 234 21.72 36.19 18.85
C VAL A 234 22.68 36.02 20.02
N GLU A 235 23.97 36.09 19.76
CA GLU A 235 25.03 35.99 20.77
C GLU A 235 25.96 37.21 20.65
N THR A 236 26.32 37.79 21.79
CA THR A 236 27.34 38.85 21.84
C THR A 236 28.66 38.21 22.21
N VAL A 237 29.67 38.36 21.35
CA VAL A 237 31.01 37.81 21.55
C VAL A 237 32.01 38.95 21.73
N PRO A 238 32.81 38.96 22.81
CA PRO A 238 33.84 39.95 23.00
C PRO A 238 34.99 39.74 22.01
N ARG A 239 35.53 40.85 21.49
CA ARG A 239 36.70 40.88 20.61
C ARG A 239 37.96 41.12 21.45
N GLY A 240 39.12 40.69 20.95
CA GLY A 240 40.41 40.90 21.62
C GLY A 240 40.74 42.38 21.90
N ASP A 241 40.09 43.30 21.17
CA ASP A 241 40.23 44.75 21.33
C ASP A 241 39.28 45.36 22.39
N GLY A 242 38.58 44.52 23.18
CA GLY A 242 37.61 44.96 24.19
C GLY A 242 36.24 45.40 23.63
N THR A 243 36.05 45.36 22.31
CA THR A 243 34.77 45.67 21.66
C THR A 243 33.86 44.44 21.58
N GLU A 244 32.55 44.64 21.61
CA GLU A 244 31.57 43.54 21.48
C GLU A 244 31.13 43.35 20.02
N LYS A 245 31.00 42.09 19.58
CA LYS A 245 30.45 41.74 18.27
C LYS A 245 29.17 40.92 18.45
N ILE A 246 28.08 41.42 17.89
CA ILE A 246 26.83 40.67 17.80
C ILE A 246 26.94 39.68 16.63
N ILE A 247 26.66 38.41 16.91
CA ILE A 247 26.62 37.31 15.95
C ILE A 247 25.20 36.75 15.93
N GLN A 248 24.66 36.55 14.73
CA GLN A 248 23.31 36.03 14.54
C GLN A 248 23.39 34.68 13.83
N ARG A 249 22.95 33.60 14.48
CA ARG A 249 23.08 32.24 13.93
C ARG A 249 21.72 31.57 13.77
N ALA A 250 21.44 31.08 12.57
CA ALA A 250 20.34 30.16 12.34
C ALA A 250 20.57 28.83 13.08
N ARG A 251 19.55 28.36 13.81
CA ARG A 251 19.48 27.03 14.44
C ARG A 251 18.29 26.27 13.86
N ILE A 252 18.43 24.96 13.69
CA ILE A 252 17.43 24.09 13.06
C ILE A 252 16.68 23.34 14.15
N THR A 253 15.36 23.46 14.21
CA THR A 253 14.54 22.73 15.19
C THR A 253 14.41 21.25 14.81
N SER A 254 13.96 20.40 15.73
CA SER A 254 13.57 19.01 15.42
C SER A 254 12.57 18.93 14.26
N LYS A 255 11.55 19.79 14.27
CA LYS A 255 10.56 19.93 13.18
C LYS A 255 11.21 20.33 11.85
N GLY A 256 12.14 21.28 11.89
CA GLY A 256 12.92 21.71 10.72
C GLY A 256 13.80 20.59 10.17
N LEU A 257 14.43 19.79 11.04
CA LEU A 257 15.24 18.64 10.66
C LEU A 257 14.40 17.58 9.93
N THR A 258 13.23 17.23 10.46
CA THR A 258 12.31 16.28 9.82
C THR A 258 11.86 16.78 8.45
N LYS A 259 11.60 18.09 8.31
CA LYS A 259 11.21 18.67 7.02
C LYS A 259 12.37 18.66 6.04
N LEU A 260 13.59 19.02 6.47
CA LEU A 260 14.80 18.95 5.65
C LEU A 260 15.10 17.53 5.18
N ALA A 261 14.86 16.51 6.01
CA ALA A 261 15.02 15.10 5.63
C ALA A 261 14.11 14.68 4.45
N GLN A 262 12.98 15.36 4.24
CA GLN A 262 12.06 15.06 3.13
C GLN A 262 12.43 15.81 1.85
N VAL A 263 13.01 17.01 1.98
CA VAL A 263 13.15 17.95 0.84
C VAL A 263 14.58 18.08 0.33
N VAL A 264 15.58 17.73 1.14
CA VAL A 264 17.00 17.75 0.74
C VAL A 264 17.32 16.47 -0.03
N PRO A 265 17.78 16.56 -1.29
CA PRO A 265 18.19 15.38 -2.06
C PRO A 265 19.32 14.61 -1.35
N GLY A 266 19.13 13.30 -1.18
CA GLY A 266 20.11 12.43 -0.51
C GLY A 266 20.07 12.43 1.02
N ALA A 267 19.13 13.14 1.64
CA ALA A 267 18.95 13.10 3.09
C ALA A 267 18.25 11.81 3.55
N ARG A 268 18.77 11.19 4.63
CA ARG A 268 18.17 10.00 5.25
C ARG A 268 17.19 10.42 6.35
N LYS A 269 16.07 9.69 6.49
CA LYS A 269 15.10 9.94 7.57
C LYS A 269 15.75 9.69 8.94
N PRO A 270 15.63 10.61 9.91
CA PRO A 270 16.12 10.39 11.26
C PRO A 270 15.37 9.20 11.89
N GLY A 271 16.10 8.18 12.35
CA GLY A 271 15.53 6.96 12.99
C GLY A 271 15.50 5.67 12.15
N GLY A 272 16.00 5.68 10.91
CA GLY A 272 16.08 4.46 10.09
C GLY A 272 17.23 3.52 10.52
N ASN A 273 16.95 2.60 11.46
CA ASN A 273 17.88 1.58 11.97
C ASN A 273 18.57 0.80 10.83
N ASN A 274 19.88 0.61 10.94
CA ASN A 274 20.71 -0.07 9.95
C ASN A 274 21.21 -1.41 10.52
N HIS A 275 20.38 -2.46 10.47
CA HIS A 275 20.85 -3.84 10.63
C HIS A 275 20.95 -4.48 9.24
N ALA A 276 22.09 -4.25 8.57
CA ALA A 276 22.57 -5.08 7.48
C ALA A 276 24.00 -4.65 7.15
N ARG A 277 24.97 -5.24 7.86
CA ARG A 277 26.24 -5.74 7.30
C ARG A 277 26.74 -6.84 8.21
#